data_AF-G2XI37-F1
#
_entry.id   AF-G2XI37-F1
#
_cell.length_a   1.000
_cell.length_b   1.000
_cell.length_c   1.000
_cell.angle_alpha   90.00
_cell.angle_beta   90.00
_cell.angle_gamma   90.00
#
_symmetry.space_group_name_H-M   'P 1'
#
loop_
_entity.id
_entity.type
_entity.pdbx_description
1 polymer ?
#
loop_
_entity_poly.entity_id
_entity_poly.type
_entity_poly.pdbx_seq_one_letter_code
_entity_poly.pdbx_strand_id
1 'polypeptide(L)'
;MASSSCAMSALRPVQFAPRASSISFSSAATTRAFATSSQRTLKFVPTSRPHAPSIARQTTLARQFQRAYADAAALPSPQKPGKVRTTFKWLWRLTYLSAIGLTVGVGYTIYVDRNPQPQFEADPTKKTLVVLGTGWGSVSLLKKLDTENYNVIVISPRNYFLFTPLLLSCTTAEASSIDPERKVVMITDNSEVKGATSQTEIPYDMLVIGVGAENATFGIPGVRENSCFLKEINDAQSIRKKIMDCVETAAFKGQTNEEIDRLLHMVVVGGGPTGVEFAGELQDFFEDDIKRLVPDIADRFKVTLIEALPNVLPSFSKQLIEYTENTFKEEKIDILTKTMVKNVTDTTVEAVGTNPDGSKKTIVIPYGLLVWATGNAVRPIIKELISKIPAQKDSRRGLAVNEYLVVQGTRDIWAIGDCAVAGYAPTAQVAGQEGSFLARLFNNMAKTEELESKVRELSSNLNVKPGNSAEAAREIEACERQLRRIKDVKPFHYTHQGSLAYIGSEKAVADVSWWNGNIASGGSLTFLFWRSAYLSMCFSTRNRLLVIIDWLKSKAFGRDVSRE
;
A
#
# COMPACT_ATOMS: atom_id res chain seq x y z
N MET A 1 -1.47 11.47 2.48
CA MET A 1 -2.17 10.17 2.57
C MET A 1 -1.14 9.04 2.60
N ALA A 2 -1.14 8.05 1.71
CA ALA A 2 -0.19 6.94 1.84
C ALA A 2 1.30 7.36 1.78
N SER A 3 1.66 8.34 0.94
CA SER A 3 3.04 8.85 0.90
C SER A 3 3.49 9.50 2.21
N SER A 4 2.60 10.07 3.06
CA SER A 4 3.01 10.68 4.34
C SER A 4 3.38 9.64 5.40
N SER A 5 2.57 8.60 5.59
CA SER A 5 2.92 7.53 6.56
C SER A 5 3.94 6.53 5.98
N CYS A 6 4.03 6.40 4.65
CA CYS A 6 5.10 5.65 3.99
C CYS A 6 6.43 6.42 3.93
N ALA A 7 6.43 7.77 3.98
CA ALA A 7 7.64 8.59 4.05
C ALA A 7 8.50 8.21 5.27
N MET A 8 7.87 8.18 6.44
CA MET A 8 8.50 7.80 7.70
C MET A 8 8.92 6.31 7.73
N SER A 9 8.11 5.41 7.15
CA SER A 9 8.35 3.95 7.23
C SER A 9 9.18 3.36 6.06
N ALA A 10 9.51 4.16 5.03
CA ALA A 10 10.42 3.77 3.95
C ALA A 10 11.90 3.72 4.37
N LEU A 11 12.21 4.19 5.59
CA LEU A 11 13.54 4.31 6.16
C LEU A 11 14.09 2.95 6.63
N ARG A 12 14.45 2.11 5.66
CA ARG A 12 15.29 0.93 5.89
C ARG A 12 16.66 1.15 5.23
N PRO A 13 17.77 0.97 5.96
CA PRO A 13 19.08 0.97 5.33
C PRO A 13 19.15 -0.14 4.29
N VAL A 14 19.80 0.16 3.15
CA VAL A 14 20.11 -0.82 2.12
C VAL A 14 20.91 -1.96 2.78
N GLN A 15 20.47 -3.21 2.58
CA GLN A 15 21.25 -4.35 3.05
C GLN A 15 22.55 -4.42 2.24
N PHE A 16 23.66 -3.99 2.85
CA PHE A 16 24.99 -4.27 2.36
C PHE A 16 25.17 -5.79 2.23
N ALA A 17 25.19 -6.28 0.99
CA ALA A 17 25.60 -7.64 0.71
C ALA A 17 27.10 -7.76 1.06
N PRO A 18 27.51 -8.65 1.98
CA PRO A 18 28.93 -8.84 2.26
C PRO A 18 29.62 -9.37 1.00
N ARG A 19 30.70 -8.71 0.59
CA ARG A 19 31.55 -9.16 -0.53
C ARG A 19 32.00 -10.60 -0.26
N ALA A 20 31.77 -11.50 -1.22
CA ALA A 20 32.33 -12.84 -1.18
C ALA A 20 33.86 -12.76 -1.44
N SER A 21 34.65 -12.88 -0.39
CA SER A 21 36.10 -13.11 -0.49
C SER A 21 36.38 -14.62 -0.50
N SER A 22 36.73 -15.14 -1.68
CA SER A 22 37.07 -16.55 -1.88
C SER A 22 38.40 -16.91 -1.21
N ILE A 23 38.38 -17.88 -0.29
CA ILE A 23 39.57 -18.65 0.09
C ILE A 23 39.24 -20.13 -0.06
N SER A 24 39.88 -20.76 -1.04
CA SER A 24 39.78 -22.19 -1.34
C SER A 24 40.54 -23.02 -0.29
N PHE A 25 40.11 -24.25 -0.02
CA PHE A 25 41.01 -25.42 0.04
C PHE A 25 40.22 -26.72 -0.11
N SER A 26 40.93 -27.83 -0.37
CA SER A 26 40.36 -29.10 -0.86
C SER A 26 40.89 -30.32 -0.11
N SER A 27 40.12 -31.42 -0.21
CA SER A 27 40.54 -32.83 -0.12
C SER A 27 41.20 -33.41 1.15
N ALA A 28 40.40 -34.22 1.85
CA ALA A 28 40.66 -35.66 2.13
C ALA A 28 41.69 -36.11 3.21
N ALA A 29 41.73 -37.44 3.41
CA ALA A 29 42.36 -38.24 4.48
C ALA A 29 41.77 -38.02 5.90
N THR A 30 41.22 -39.00 6.64
CA THR A 30 41.56 -40.42 6.92
C THR A 30 42.66 -40.62 7.97
N THR A 31 42.30 -41.21 9.12
CA THR A 31 43.07 -42.21 9.89
C THR A 31 42.16 -42.88 10.96
N ARG A 32 42.52 -44.07 11.45
CA ARG A 32 41.71 -44.94 12.34
C ARG A 32 42.18 -44.93 13.81
N ALA A 33 41.20 -45.14 14.69
CA ALA A 33 41.19 -46.00 15.89
C ALA A 33 42.18 -45.80 17.06
N PHE A 34 41.64 -45.97 18.27
CA PHE A 34 42.18 -46.89 19.30
C PHE A 34 41.01 -47.62 19.99
N ALA A 35 41.25 -48.76 20.65
CA ALA A 35 40.19 -49.64 21.15
C ALA A 35 40.58 -50.55 22.33
N THR A 36 39.60 -50.84 23.20
CA THR A 36 39.53 -51.93 24.22
C THR A 36 38.03 -52.20 24.49
N SER A 37 37.46 -53.42 24.34
CA SER A 37 37.58 -54.62 25.21
C SER A 37 36.86 -54.46 26.57
N SER A 38 35.90 -55.29 27.04
CA SER A 38 35.13 -56.46 26.51
C SER A 38 33.89 -56.69 27.45
N GLN A 39 33.10 -57.78 27.62
CA GLN A 39 33.08 -59.20 27.19
C GLN A 39 31.67 -59.87 27.41
N ARG A 40 31.30 -60.90 26.60
CA ARG A 40 30.37 -62.06 26.86
C ARG A 40 28.91 -61.85 27.40
N THR A 41 27.81 -62.13 26.66
CA THR A 41 27.14 -63.41 26.20
C THR A 41 26.30 -64.15 27.27
N LEU A 42 25.08 -64.68 27.01
CA LEU A 42 24.73 -65.86 26.16
C LEU A 42 23.22 -65.89 25.78
N LYS A 43 22.83 -66.08 24.50
CA LYS A 43 22.27 -67.29 23.80
C LYS A 43 20.73 -67.54 23.90
N PHE A 44 20.22 -68.51 23.13
CA PHE A 44 18.89 -68.52 22.48
C PHE A 44 18.27 -69.95 22.44
N VAL A 45 16.96 -70.11 22.78
CA VAL A 45 15.94 -71.02 22.12
C VAL A 45 16.18 -72.58 22.18
N PRO A 46 15.21 -73.53 21.97
CA PRO A 46 13.79 -73.50 21.54
C PRO A 46 12.71 -74.25 22.41
N THR A 47 11.46 -74.20 21.92
CA THR A 47 10.23 -75.05 22.09
C THR A 47 10.31 -76.42 22.82
N SER A 48 9.27 -76.94 23.51
CA SER A 48 7.90 -77.25 22.98
C SER A 48 6.80 -77.54 24.06
N ARG A 49 5.62 -78.05 23.64
CA ARG A 49 4.37 -78.38 24.41
C ARG A 49 4.27 -79.92 24.67
N PRO A 50 3.38 -80.52 25.54
CA PRO A 50 1.92 -80.24 25.62
C PRO A 50 1.12 -80.55 26.95
N HIS A 51 -0.21 -80.41 26.86
CA HIS A 51 -1.32 -80.99 27.68
C HIS A 51 -1.57 -80.58 29.15
N ALA A 52 -2.81 -80.85 29.61
CA ALA A 52 -3.43 -80.60 30.92
C ALA A 52 -4.46 -81.71 31.24
N PRO A 53 -4.93 -81.87 32.50
CA PRO A 53 -6.29 -81.38 32.81
C PRO A 53 -6.55 -80.91 34.27
N SER A 54 -7.81 -80.56 34.55
CA SER A 54 -8.43 -79.90 35.72
C SER A 54 -8.69 -80.75 36.99
N ILE A 55 -8.95 -80.10 38.15
CA ILE A 55 -10.25 -80.19 38.94
C ILE A 55 -10.28 -79.40 40.29
N ALA A 56 -11.35 -78.60 40.47
CA ALA A 56 -12.16 -78.19 41.66
C ALA A 56 -11.64 -77.82 43.09
N ARG A 57 -12.24 -76.73 43.64
CA ARG A 57 -12.82 -76.53 45.03
C ARG A 57 -11.85 -76.42 46.25
N GLN A 58 -12.20 -75.80 47.41
CA GLN A 58 -13.39 -75.01 47.82
C GLN A 58 -13.08 -73.92 48.89
N THR A 59 -14.10 -73.08 49.16
CA THR A 59 -14.19 -71.93 50.10
C THR A 59 -14.35 -72.26 51.59
N THR A 60 -14.00 -71.31 52.48
CA THR A 60 -14.84 -70.89 53.64
C THR A 60 -14.54 -69.45 54.10
N LEU A 61 -15.42 -68.87 54.93
CA LEU A 61 -15.49 -67.42 55.24
C LEU A 61 -15.08 -67.03 56.66
N ALA A 62 -14.55 -65.82 56.76
CA ALA A 62 -14.21 -65.06 57.95
C ALA A 62 -15.39 -64.75 58.90
N ARG A 63 -15.08 -64.45 60.18
CA ARG A 63 -15.86 -63.51 61.01
C ARG A 63 -15.07 -62.95 62.22
N GLN A 64 -15.48 -61.75 62.64
CA GLN A 64 -15.40 -61.18 64.00
C GLN A 64 -14.01 -61.00 64.65
N PHE A 65 -13.43 -59.81 64.45
CA PHE A 65 -13.20 -58.85 65.55
C PHE A 65 -13.61 -57.44 65.07
N GLN A 66 -14.15 -56.61 65.95
CA GLN A 66 -14.63 -55.25 65.62
C GLN A 66 -13.92 -54.18 66.47
N ARG A 67 -13.65 -53.04 65.83
CA ARG A 67 -13.52 -51.67 66.40
C ARG A 67 -12.61 -51.49 67.62
N ALA A 68 -11.49 -50.79 67.42
CA ALA A 68 -11.14 -49.59 68.21
C ALA A 68 -10.01 -48.77 67.57
N TYR A 69 -10.25 -48.11 66.43
CA TYR A 69 -9.59 -46.84 66.10
C TYR A 69 -10.52 -46.03 65.17
N ALA A 70 -10.83 -44.81 65.58
CA ALA A 70 -11.59 -43.85 64.78
C ALA A 70 -10.64 -42.88 64.06
N ASP A 71 -11.20 -42.08 63.15
CA ASP A 71 -10.65 -40.82 62.68
C ASP A 71 -9.25 -40.85 62.04
N ALA A 72 -9.01 -41.85 61.18
CA ALA A 72 -8.24 -41.59 59.97
C ALA A 72 -9.08 -40.68 59.06
N ALA A 73 -8.79 -39.38 59.07
CA ALA A 73 -9.54 -38.39 58.30
C ALA A 73 -9.58 -38.75 56.80
N ALA A 74 -10.79 -38.81 56.23
CA ALA A 74 -10.97 -39.13 54.82
C ALA A 74 -10.29 -38.06 53.95
N LEU A 75 -9.32 -38.47 53.12
CA LEU A 75 -8.67 -37.60 52.15
C LEU A 75 -9.76 -36.92 51.29
N PRO A 76 -9.77 -35.58 51.17
CA PRO A 76 -10.80 -34.87 50.43
C PRO A 76 -10.75 -35.32 48.97
N SER A 77 -11.88 -35.83 48.47
CA SER A 77 -11.97 -36.26 47.07
C SER A 77 -11.62 -35.10 46.12
N PRO A 78 -10.84 -35.34 45.05
CA PRO A 78 -10.32 -34.28 44.21
C PRO A 78 -11.48 -33.49 43.58
N GLN A 79 -11.66 -32.25 44.04
CA GLN A 79 -12.78 -31.41 43.65
C GLN A 79 -12.81 -31.26 42.12
N LYS A 80 -13.88 -31.76 41.48
CA LYS A 80 -14.06 -31.63 40.03
C LYS A 80 -14.00 -30.13 39.68
N PRO A 81 -13.11 -29.70 38.77
CA PRO A 81 -12.90 -28.28 38.52
C PRO A 81 -14.21 -27.63 38.07
N GLY A 82 -14.65 -26.61 38.82
CA GLY A 82 -15.95 -25.96 38.61
C GLY A 82 -16.12 -25.46 37.17
N LYS A 83 -17.37 -25.46 36.68
CA LYS A 83 -17.71 -25.24 35.26
C LYS A 83 -17.04 -23.99 34.65
N VAL A 84 -16.90 -22.91 35.41
CA VAL A 84 -16.21 -21.68 34.99
C VAL A 84 -14.71 -21.91 34.70
N ARG A 85 -14.03 -22.74 35.48
CA ARG A 85 -12.60 -23.08 35.31
C ARG A 85 -12.37 -24.03 34.13
N THR A 86 -13.38 -24.81 33.72
CA THR A 86 -13.30 -25.63 32.50
C THR A 86 -13.71 -24.86 31.24
N THR A 87 -14.71 -23.98 31.29
CA THR A 87 -15.03 -23.09 30.15
C THR A 87 -13.90 -22.09 29.89
N PHE A 88 -13.30 -21.49 30.92
CA PHE A 88 -12.13 -20.60 30.73
C PHE A 88 -10.93 -21.33 30.12
N LYS A 89 -10.67 -22.58 30.51
CA LYS A 89 -9.64 -23.44 29.87
C LYS A 89 -9.95 -23.75 28.40
N TRP A 90 -11.22 -23.96 28.05
CA TRP A 90 -11.65 -24.14 26.67
C TRP A 90 -11.53 -22.85 25.85
N LEU A 91 -11.92 -21.71 26.42
CA LEU A 91 -11.78 -20.40 25.80
C LEU A 91 -10.30 -20.10 25.49
N TRP A 92 -9.39 -20.27 26.46
CA TRP A 92 -7.96 -20.11 26.21
C TRP A 92 -7.42 -21.05 25.13
N ARG A 93 -7.85 -22.33 25.12
CA ARG A 93 -7.47 -23.27 24.05
C ARG A 93 -7.92 -22.80 22.67
N LEU A 94 -9.15 -22.29 22.56
CA LEU A 94 -9.66 -21.72 21.31
C LEU A 94 -8.89 -20.45 20.91
N THR A 95 -8.63 -19.53 21.84
CA THR A 95 -7.80 -18.33 21.59
C THR A 95 -6.40 -18.70 21.10
N TYR A 96 -5.75 -19.69 21.73
CA TYR A 96 -4.40 -20.13 21.35
C TYR A 96 -4.37 -20.84 19.99
N LEU A 97 -5.35 -21.71 19.70
CA LEU A 97 -5.48 -22.35 18.39
C LEU A 97 -5.78 -21.31 17.28
N SER A 98 -6.64 -20.33 17.54
CA SER A 98 -6.90 -19.22 16.62
C SER A 98 -5.67 -18.35 16.39
N ALA A 99 -4.89 -18.07 17.43
CA ALA A 99 -3.64 -17.30 17.32
C ALA A 99 -2.59 -18.05 16.48
N ILE A 100 -2.42 -19.36 16.69
CA ILE A 100 -1.56 -20.21 15.84
C ILE A 100 -2.07 -20.24 14.40
N GLY A 101 -3.37 -20.49 14.18
CA GLY A 101 -3.97 -20.54 12.85
C GLY A 101 -3.80 -19.23 12.07
N LEU A 102 -4.01 -18.09 12.75
CA LEU A 102 -3.73 -16.76 12.20
C LEU A 102 -2.25 -16.59 11.87
N THR A 103 -1.35 -16.97 12.77
CA THR A 103 0.11 -16.83 12.59
C THR A 103 0.61 -17.67 11.42
N VAL A 104 0.15 -18.92 11.29
CA VAL A 104 0.48 -19.82 10.18
C VAL A 104 -0.11 -19.31 8.86
N GLY A 105 -1.38 -18.89 8.84
CA GLY A 105 -2.02 -18.34 7.64
C GLY A 105 -1.34 -17.06 7.15
N VAL A 106 -1.04 -16.14 8.06
CA VAL A 106 -0.27 -14.91 7.77
C VAL A 106 1.13 -15.25 7.26
N GLY A 107 1.86 -16.14 7.94
CA GLY A 107 3.18 -16.60 7.51
C GLY A 107 3.16 -17.24 6.12
N TYR A 108 2.12 -18.03 5.81
CA TYR A 108 1.92 -18.61 4.48
C TYR A 108 1.65 -17.55 3.40
N THR A 109 0.81 -16.54 3.66
CA THR A 109 0.61 -15.44 2.69
C THR A 109 1.91 -14.67 2.42
N ILE A 110 2.74 -14.45 3.44
CA ILE A 110 4.05 -13.79 3.29
C ILE A 110 5.05 -14.69 2.56
N TYR A 111 4.97 -16.00 2.75
CA TYR A 111 5.78 -16.96 1.97
C TYR A 111 5.41 -16.91 0.49
N VAL A 112 4.12 -16.90 0.14
CA VAL A 112 3.66 -16.77 -1.26
C VAL A 112 4.04 -15.39 -1.84
N ASP A 113 3.80 -14.29 -1.11
CA ASP A 113 4.20 -12.92 -1.51
C ASP A 113 5.71 -12.80 -1.80
N ARG A 114 6.55 -13.66 -1.19
CA ARG A 114 8.01 -13.71 -1.35
C ARG A 114 8.52 -14.71 -2.39
N ASN A 115 7.71 -15.69 -2.77
CA ASN A 115 8.06 -16.74 -3.72
C ASN A 115 7.02 -16.75 -4.86
N PRO A 116 7.00 -15.72 -5.73
CA PRO A 116 6.12 -15.71 -6.89
C PRO A 116 6.42 -16.89 -7.81
N GLN A 117 5.40 -17.36 -8.53
CA GLN A 117 5.58 -18.36 -9.58
C GLN A 117 6.41 -17.78 -10.75
N PRO A 118 7.05 -18.63 -11.57
CA PRO A 118 7.60 -18.20 -12.86
C PRO A 118 6.55 -17.50 -13.71
N GLN A 119 6.97 -16.58 -14.58
CA GLN A 119 6.06 -16.06 -15.61
C GLN A 119 5.70 -17.16 -16.60
N PHE A 120 4.49 -17.08 -17.13
CA PHE A 120 4.15 -17.76 -18.37
C PHE A 120 4.85 -17.06 -19.54
N GLU A 121 5.29 -17.83 -20.54
CA GLU A 121 5.76 -17.25 -21.80
C GLU A 121 4.59 -16.57 -22.53
N ALA A 122 4.88 -15.51 -23.28
CA ALA A 122 3.84 -14.75 -23.98
C ALA A 122 3.19 -15.61 -25.08
N ASP A 123 1.87 -15.79 -24.98
CA ASP A 123 1.09 -16.62 -25.89
C ASP A 123 0.72 -15.78 -27.12
N PRO A 124 1.23 -16.08 -28.34
CA PRO A 124 0.97 -15.27 -29.52
C PRO A 124 -0.49 -15.27 -29.99
N THR A 125 -1.37 -16.08 -29.38
CA THR A 125 -2.82 -16.05 -29.63
C THR A 125 -3.57 -15.07 -28.71
N LYS A 126 -2.95 -14.59 -27.63
CA LYS A 126 -3.55 -13.69 -26.63
C LYS A 126 -3.22 -12.22 -26.90
N LYS A 127 -4.17 -11.35 -26.56
CA LYS A 127 -4.01 -9.90 -26.67
C LYS A 127 -2.95 -9.37 -25.71
N THR A 128 -2.13 -8.45 -26.21
CA THR A 128 -1.10 -7.75 -25.43
C THR A 128 -1.70 -6.54 -24.74
N LEU A 129 -1.77 -6.60 -23.42
CA LEU A 129 -2.28 -5.54 -22.55
C LEU A 129 -1.10 -4.81 -21.90
N VAL A 130 -0.84 -3.58 -22.34
CA VAL A 130 0.18 -2.71 -21.76
C VAL A 130 -0.43 -1.81 -20.69
N VAL A 131 0.14 -1.82 -19.48
CA VAL A 131 -0.28 -0.97 -18.36
C VAL A 131 0.84 -0.01 -17.96
N LEU A 132 0.60 1.29 -18.14
CA LEU A 132 1.56 2.35 -17.82
C LEU A 132 1.38 2.86 -16.40
N GLY A 133 2.47 2.86 -15.63
CA GLY A 133 2.51 3.31 -14.24
C GLY A 133 2.03 2.25 -13.24
N THR A 134 2.58 2.31 -12.03
CA THR A 134 2.35 1.33 -10.94
C THR A 134 1.59 1.94 -9.75
N GLY A 135 0.78 2.97 -10.01
CA GLY A 135 -0.02 3.66 -9.00
C GLY A 135 -1.34 2.95 -8.63
N TRP A 136 -2.13 3.61 -7.77
CA TRP A 136 -3.40 3.11 -7.23
C TRP A 136 -4.35 2.48 -8.26
N GLY A 137 -4.53 3.13 -9.42
CA GLY A 137 -5.37 2.60 -10.49
C GLY A 137 -4.84 1.31 -11.09
N SER A 138 -3.60 1.35 -11.59
CA SER A 138 -2.93 0.20 -12.20
C SER A 138 -2.85 -1.00 -11.26
N VAL A 139 -2.52 -0.79 -9.99
CA VAL A 139 -2.44 -1.88 -9.00
C VAL A 139 -3.82 -2.44 -8.66
N SER A 140 -4.86 -1.59 -8.59
CA SER A 140 -6.23 -2.05 -8.39
C SER A 140 -6.79 -2.83 -9.59
N LEU A 141 -6.35 -2.49 -10.81
CA LEU A 141 -6.58 -3.26 -12.03
C LEU A 141 -5.86 -4.61 -11.95
N LEU A 142 -4.53 -4.61 -11.84
CA LEU A 142 -3.69 -5.83 -11.90
C LEU A 142 -4.01 -6.84 -10.80
N LYS A 143 -4.49 -6.39 -9.62
CA LYS A 143 -4.94 -7.27 -8.53
C LYS A 143 -6.30 -7.95 -8.74
N LYS A 144 -7.04 -7.63 -9.81
CA LYS A 144 -8.38 -8.15 -10.11
C LYS A 144 -8.55 -8.60 -11.57
N LEU A 145 -7.66 -8.17 -12.45
CA LEU A 145 -7.51 -8.70 -13.79
C LEU A 145 -7.16 -10.18 -13.72
N ASP A 146 -7.81 -10.99 -14.53
CA ASP A 146 -7.43 -12.38 -14.74
C ASP A 146 -6.36 -12.45 -15.84
N THR A 147 -5.10 -12.58 -15.39
CA THR A 147 -3.90 -12.57 -16.23
C THR A 147 -3.77 -13.78 -17.13
N GLU A 148 -4.56 -14.86 -16.95
CA GLU A 148 -4.50 -16.02 -17.85
C GLU A 148 -5.06 -15.69 -19.25
N ASN A 149 -5.85 -14.62 -19.37
CA ASN A 149 -6.50 -14.18 -20.62
C ASN A 149 -5.64 -13.22 -21.49
N TYR A 150 -4.54 -12.68 -20.96
CA TYR A 150 -3.82 -11.55 -21.57
C TYR A 150 -2.30 -11.67 -21.43
N ASN A 151 -1.55 -11.24 -22.45
CA ASN A 151 -0.12 -10.98 -22.30
C ASN A 151 0.05 -9.62 -21.62
N VAL A 152 0.19 -9.61 -20.29
CA VAL A 152 0.23 -8.36 -19.50
C VAL A 152 1.66 -7.84 -19.34
N ILE A 153 1.92 -6.67 -19.91
CA ILE A 153 3.20 -5.94 -19.78
C ILE A 153 2.95 -4.71 -18.90
N VAL A 154 3.78 -4.51 -17.88
CA VAL A 154 3.71 -3.33 -17.01
C VAL A 154 4.95 -2.46 -17.24
N ILE A 155 4.76 -1.17 -17.48
CA ILE A 155 5.85 -0.22 -17.74
C ILE A 155 5.79 0.87 -16.66
N SER A 156 6.84 1.00 -15.84
CA SER A 156 6.94 2.12 -14.90
C SER A 156 8.38 2.38 -14.45
N PRO A 157 8.79 3.64 -14.27
CA PRO A 157 10.07 3.97 -13.64
C PRO A 157 10.08 3.68 -12.12
N ARG A 158 8.98 3.17 -11.53
CA ARG A 158 8.86 2.86 -10.10
C ARG A 158 8.59 1.37 -9.87
N ASN A 159 9.52 0.72 -9.17
CA ASN A 159 9.45 -0.69 -8.77
C ASN A 159 8.73 -0.94 -7.42
N TYR A 160 8.12 0.10 -6.83
CA TYR A 160 7.27 0.00 -5.64
C TYR A 160 5.78 0.05 -6.00
N PHE A 161 4.92 -0.27 -5.03
CA PHE A 161 3.49 -0.62 -5.22
C PHE A 161 3.21 -1.84 -6.13
N LEU A 162 4.24 -2.52 -6.66
CA LEU A 162 4.10 -3.66 -7.56
C LEU A 162 3.28 -4.83 -6.99
N PHE A 163 2.48 -5.43 -7.86
CA PHE A 163 1.89 -6.75 -7.67
C PHE A 163 2.98 -7.81 -7.94
N THR A 164 3.45 -8.49 -6.89
CA THR A 164 4.64 -9.36 -6.97
C THR A 164 4.57 -10.50 -7.99
N PRO A 165 3.40 -11.11 -8.31
CA PRO A 165 3.28 -12.08 -9.40
C PRO A 165 3.55 -11.52 -10.82
N LEU A 166 3.63 -10.20 -11.01
CA LEU A 166 3.98 -9.56 -12.29
C LEU A 166 5.31 -8.79 -12.22
N LEU A 167 6.12 -8.98 -11.16
CA LEU A 167 7.40 -8.29 -10.98
C LEU A 167 8.39 -8.51 -12.14
N LEU A 168 8.38 -9.69 -12.75
CA LEU A 168 9.25 -10.06 -13.87
C LEU A 168 8.74 -9.53 -15.23
N SER A 169 7.44 -9.27 -15.35
CA SER A 169 6.80 -8.66 -16.52
C SER A 169 6.65 -7.13 -16.39
N CYS A 170 7.26 -6.56 -15.34
CA CYS A 170 7.31 -5.13 -15.09
C CYS A 170 8.65 -4.56 -15.56
N THR A 171 8.68 -4.00 -16.76
CA THR A 171 9.86 -3.28 -17.25
C THR A 171 10.04 -2.00 -16.44
N THR A 172 11.16 -1.90 -15.71
CA THR A 172 11.51 -0.68 -14.96
C THR A 172 12.09 0.35 -15.93
N ALA A 173 11.21 1.01 -16.66
CA ALA A 173 11.52 2.00 -17.69
C ALA A 173 10.46 3.12 -17.70
N GLU A 174 10.85 4.29 -18.20
CA GLU A 174 9.92 5.39 -18.44
C GLU A 174 9.29 5.25 -19.82
N ALA A 175 7.96 5.28 -19.89
CA ALA A 175 7.27 5.49 -21.17
C ALA A 175 7.52 6.94 -21.60
N SER A 176 8.21 7.14 -22.72
CA SER A 176 8.64 8.46 -23.19
C SER A 176 7.65 9.06 -24.18
N SER A 177 7.05 8.25 -25.06
CA SER A 177 5.97 8.66 -25.96
C SER A 177 5.01 7.50 -26.27
N ILE A 178 3.83 7.83 -26.81
CA ILE A 178 2.80 6.87 -27.23
C ILE A 178 2.40 7.21 -28.66
N ASP A 179 2.32 6.19 -29.52
CA ASP A 179 1.79 6.30 -30.89
C ASP A 179 0.46 5.53 -30.98
N PRO A 180 -0.69 6.24 -31.05
CA PRO A 180 -2.00 5.61 -31.08
C PRO A 180 -2.37 5.02 -32.46
N GLU A 181 -1.65 5.35 -33.54
CA GLU A 181 -1.92 4.83 -34.89
C GLU A 181 -1.11 3.56 -35.15
N ARG A 182 0.18 3.57 -34.80
CA ARG A 182 1.07 2.39 -34.86
C ARG A 182 0.88 1.41 -33.70
N LYS A 183 0.12 1.82 -32.67
CA LYS A 183 -0.10 1.08 -31.41
C LYS A 183 1.20 0.65 -30.71
N VAL A 184 2.12 1.59 -30.54
CA VAL A 184 3.36 1.37 -29.80
C VAL A 184 3.54 2.38 -28.67
N VAL A 185 4.15 1.91 -27.57
CA VAL A 185 4.70 2.76 -26.51
C VAL A 185 6.22 2.77 -26.67
N MET A 186 6.81 3.95 -26.78
CA MET A 186 8.26 4.12 -26.70
C MET A 186 8.66 4.07 -25.23
N ILE A 187 9.59 3.17 -24.86
CA ILE A 187 10.16 3.11 -23.51
C ILE A 187 11.64 3.48 -23.51
N THR A 188 12.07 4.10 -22.42
CA THR A 188 13.44 4.57 -22.21
C THR A 188 13.95 4.12 -20.84
N ASP A 189 15.14 3.52 -20.80
CA ASP A 189 15.91 3.29 -19.57
C ASP A 189 16.61 4.59 -19.16
N ASN A 190 16.06 5.24 -18.14
CA ASN A 190 16.59 6.47 -17.54
C ASN A 190 17.50 6.22 -16.32
N SER A 191 17.89 4.97 -16.03
CA SER A 191 18.85 4.65 -14.97
C SER A 191 20.28 5.12 -15.30
N GLU A 192 21.16 5.23 -14.30
CA GLU A 192 22.57 5.60 -14.51
C GLU A 192 23.39 4.50 -15.20
N VAL A 193 22.94 3.24 -15.12
CA VAL A 193 23.65 2.07 -15.65
C VAL A 193 23.15 1.76 -17.07
N LYS A 194 23.84 2.28 -18.09
CA LYS A 194 23.41 2.10 -19.48
C LYS A 194 23.81 0.75 -20.07
N GLY A 195 22.82 -0.01 -20.55
CA GLY A 195 23.01 -1.14 -21.45
C GLY A 195 23.19 -0.71 -22.92
N ALA A 196 23.48 -1.68 -23.81
CA ALA A 196 23.63 -1.44 -25.25
C ALA A 196 22.31 -0.98 -25.92
N THR A 197 21.17 -1.38 -25.39
CA THR A 197 19.84 -0.89 -25.76
C THR A 197 19.25 -0.13 -24.59
N SER A 198 19.06 1.19 -24.75
CA SER A 198 18.45 2.07 -23.74
C SER A 198 17.05 2.56 -24.12
N GLN A 199 16.58 2.25 -25.35
CA GLN A 199 15.23 2.57 -25.84
C GLN A 199 14.69 1.42 -26.68
N THR A 200 13.39 1.14 -26.59
CA THR A 200 12.70 0.19 -27.47
C THR A 200 11.21 0.53 -27.58
N GLU A 201 10.58 0.15 -28.69
CA GLU A 201 9.13 0.19 -28.84
C GLU A 201 8.50 -1.08 -28.23
N ILE A 202 7.34 -0.94 -27.60
CA ILE A 202 6.51 -2.03 -27.09
C ILE A 202 5.13 -1.94 -27.78
N PRO A 203 4.73 -2.92 -28.61
CA PRO A 203 3.41 -2.93 -29.25
C PRO A 203 2.30 -3.30 -28.25
N TYR A 204 1.06 -2.89 -28.55
CA TYR A 204 -0.12 -3.24 -27.74
C TYR A 204 -1.37 -3.52 -28.57
N ASP A 205 -2.22 -4.42 -28.07
CA ASP A 205 -3.61 -4.57 -28.50
C ASP A 205 -4.54 -3.68 -27.67
N MET A 206 -4.19 -3.49 -26.38
CA MET A 206 -4.93 -2.71 -25.39
C MET A 206 -3.93 -1.93 -24.51
N LEU A 207 -4.19 -0.64 -24.29
CA LEU A 207 -3.33 0.24 -23.49
C LEU A 207 -4.11 0.83 -22.31
N VAL A 208 -3.58 0.71 -21.09
CA VAL A 208 -4.12 1.38 -19.89
C VAL A 208 -3.11 2.39 -19.36
N ILE A 209 -3.52 3.65 -19.31
CA ILE A 209 -2.70 4.76 -18.85
C ILE A 209 -3.06 5.07 -17.39
N GLY A 210 -2.16 4.70 -16.47
CA GLY A 210 -2.29 4.91 -15.02
C GLY A 210 -1.11 5.70 -14.42
N VAL A 211 -0.45 6.55 -15.22
CA VAL A 211 0.76 7.30 -14.84
C VAL A 211 0.53 8.40 -13.81
N GLY A 212 -0.73 8.82 -13.63
CA GLY A 212 -1.12 9.90 -12.71
C GLY A 212 -0.53 11.26 -13.06
N ALA A 213 -0.52 12.16 -12.08
CA ALA A 213 -0.07 13.55 -12.21
C ALA A 213 1.37 13.79 -11.71
N GLU A 214 1.95 14.91 -12.12
CA GLU A 214 3.15 15.53 -11.55
C GLU A 214 2.78 16.69 -10.60
N ASN A 215 3.72 17.22 -9.81
CA ASN A 215 3.47 18.37 -8.94
C ASN A 215 3.37 19.68 -9.74
N ALA A 216 2.35 20.50 -9.45
CA ALA A 216 2.18 21.80 -10.09
C ALA A 216 2.85 22.92 -9.29
N THR A 217 3.79 23.63 -9.92
CA THR A 217 4.38 24.87 -9.37
C THR A 217 3.57 26.13 -9.71
N PHE A 218 2.53 26.00 -10.56
CA PHE A 218 1.72 27.10 -11.10
C PHE A 218 2.52 28.21 -11.82
N GLY A 219 3.77 27.94 -12.21
CA GLY A 219 4.67 28.96 -12.78
C GLY A 219 5.28 29.93 -11.75
N ILE A 220 5.12 29.66 -10.46
CA ILE A 220 5.74 30.44 -9.38
C ILE A 220 7.25 30.20 -9.39
N PRO A 221 8.10 31.25 -9.49
CA PRO A 221 9.55 31.10 -9.52
C PRO A 221 10.11 30.47 -8.23
N GLY A 222 11.19 29.70 -8.38
CA GLY A 222 11.95 29.11 -7.28
C GLY A 222 11.31 27.93 -6.56
N VAL A 223 10.04 27.60 -6.83
CA VAL A 223 9.36 26.45 -6.22
C VAL A 223 10.03 25.13 -6.57
N ARG A 224 10.50 24.95 -7.81
CA ARG A 224 11.14 23.68 -8.24
C ARG A 224 12.58 23.57 -7.73
N GLU A 225 13.19 24.71 -7.45
CA GLU A 225 14.61 24.86 -7.13
C GLU A 225 14.85 24.78 -5.62
N ASN A 226 13.98 25.41 -4.82
CA ASN A 226 14.23 25.67 -3.39
C ASN A 226 13.28 24.93 -2.43
N SER A 227 12.19 24.33 -2.94
CA SER A 227 11.23 23.55 -2.15
C SER A 227 11.40 22.04 -2.31
N CYS A 228 10.92 21.28 -1.33
CA CYS A 228 10.76 19.83 -1.44
C CYS A 228 9.29 19.50 -1.77
N PHE A 229 9.04 18.69 -2.81
CA PHE A 229 7.71 18.13 -3.05
C PHE A 229 7.38 17.02 -2.04
N LEU A 230 6.13 16.56 -2.00
CA LEU A 230 5.71 15.41 -1.20
C LEU A 230 4.74 14.51 -2.00
N LYS A 231 5.28 13.76 -2.96
CA LYS A 231 4.54 12.84 -3.85
C LYS A 231 5.10 11.41 -3.79
N GLU A 232 6.42 11.26 -3.93
CA GLU A 232 7.14 9.99 -4.10
C GLU A 232 8.05 9.63 -2.89
N ILE A 233 8.80 8.51 -2.95
CA ILE A 233 9.67 8.08 -1.82
C ILE A 233 10.94 8.95 -1.70
N ASN A 234 11.56 9.32 -2.82
CA ASN A 234 12.79 10.13 -2.81
C ASN A 234 12.55 11.54 -2.24
N ASP A 235 11.34 12.07 -2.41
CA ASP A 235 10.87 13.32 -1.80
C ASP A 235 10.96 13.24 -0.27
N ALA A 236 10.45 12.15 0.31
CA ALA A 236 10.44 11.91 1.75
C ALA A 236 11.86 11.82 2.34
N GLN A 237 12.77 11.11 1.66
CA GLN A 237 14.16 11.02 2.06
C GLN A 237 14.85 12.39 2.01
N SER A 238 14.59 13.17 0.96
CA SER A 238 15.10 14.53 0.80
C SER A 238 14.58 15.49 1.88
N ILE A 239 13.29 15.38 2.21
CA ILE A 239 12.67 16.13 3.32
C ILE A 239 13.32 15.78 4.65
N ARG A 240 13.41 14.49 5.01
CA ARG A 240 14.03 14.05 6.28
C ARG A 240 15.47 14.53 6.39
N LYS A 241 16.26 14.35 5.33
CA LYS A 241 17.63 14.85 5.29
C LYS A 241 17.66 16.36 5.53
N LYS A 242 16.84 17.14 4.82
CA LYS A 242 16.82 18.62 4.96
C LYS A 242 16.34 19.09 6.34
N ILE A 243 15.44 18.36 7.02
CA ILE A 243 15.09 18.62 8.42
C ILE A 243 16.33 18.45 9.33
N MET A 244 17.03 17.32 9.20
CA MET A 244 18.22 17.05 10.01
C MET A 244 19.38 18.00 9.68
N ASP A 245 19.63 18.30 8.40
CA ASP A 245 20.59 19.31 7.97
C ASP A 245 20.28 20.67 8.63
N CYS A 246 19.01 21.09 8.70
CA CYS A 246 18.62 22.34 9.34
C CYS A 246 18.85 22.31 10.87
N VAL A 247 18.50 21.21 11.55
CA VAL A 247 18.69 21.05 12.99
C VAL A 247 20.18 21.00 13.37
N GLU A 248 20.98 20.24 12.63
CA GLU A 248 22.45 20.17 12.79
C GLU A 248 23.10 21.54 12.53
N THR A 249 22.64 22.30 11.53
CA THR A 249 23.17 23.64 11.23
C THR A 249 22.72 24.70 12.23
N ALA A 250 21.52 24.58 12.79
CA ALA A 250 21.02 25.47 13.85
C ALA A 250 21.75 25.23 15.19
N ALA A 251 22.14 23.99 15.47
CA ALA A 251 22.94 23.62 16.64
C ALA A 251 24.45 23.96 16.50
N PHE A 252 24.88 24.55 15.37
CA PHE A 252 26.30 24.84 15.14
C PHE A 252 26.81 25.98 16.04
N LYS A 253 27.99 25.79 16.64
CA LYS A 253 28.55 26.73 17.62
C LYS A 253 28.88 28.09 16.98
N GLY A 254 28.19 29.13 17.44
CA GLY A 254 28.38 30.51 17.00
C GLY A 254 27.36 30.98 15.96
N GLN A 255 26.33 30.19 15.66
CA GLN A 255 25.18 30.60 14.86
C GLN A 255 24.46 31.79 15.51
N THR A 256 23.92 32.72 14.72
CA THR A 256 23.13 33.86 15.25
C THR A 256 21.69 33.44 15.54
N ASN A 257 21.01 34.14 16.45
CA ASN A 257 19.63 33.81 16.83
C ASN A 257 18.69 33.84 15.62
N GLU A 258 18.87 34.80 14.74
CA GLU A 258 18.04 35.05 13.56
C GLU A 258 18.19 33.92 12.52
N GLU A 259 19.39 33.35 12.41
CA GLU A 259 19.67 32.21 11.54
C GLU A 259 19.19 30.88 12.17
N ILE A 260 19.27 30.73 13.49
CA ILE A 260 18.63 29.60 14.21
C ILE A 260 17.10 29.65 14.01
N ASP A 261 16.49 30.82 14.20
CA ASP A 261 15.05 31.03 14.01
C ASP A 261 14.62 30.76 12.56
N ARG A 262 15.44 31.15 11.57
CA ARG A 262 15.23 30.80 10.17
C ARG A 262 15.30 29.29 9.94
N LEU A 263 16.40 28.66 10.34
CA LEU A 263 16.66 27.23 10.08
C LEU A 263 15.62 26.32 10.75
N LEU A 264 15.12 26.71 11.92
CA LEU A 264 14.09 25.96 12.66
C LEU A 264 12.65 26.34 12.27
N HIS A 265 12.45 27.28 11.33
CA HIS A 265 11.14 27.56 10.73
C HIS A 265 10.91 26.67 9.50
N MET A 266 9.94 25.76 9.65
CA MET A 266 9.48 24.84 8.61
C MET A 266 8.16 25.35 8.00
N VAL A 267 8.12 25.54 6.69
CA VAL A 267 6.93 26.00 5.96
C VAL A 267 6.32 24.87 5.15
N VAL A 268 4.99 24.73 5.18
CA VAL A 268 4.23 23.77 4.38
C VAL A 268 3.23 24.54 3.51
N VAL A 269 3.18 24.28 2.21
CA VAL A 269 2.28 24.97 1.28
C VAL A 269 1.22 24.01 0.74
N GLY A 270 -0.04 24.29 1.09
CA GLY A 270 -1.22 23.51 0.73
C GLY A 270 -1.96 22.94 1.94
N GLY A 271 -3.02 23.60 2.39
CA GLY A 271 -3.95 23.16 3.43
C GLY A 271 -4.90 22.03 3.01
N GLY A 272 -4.61 21.33 1.90
CA GLY A 272 -5.25 20.04 1.59
C GLY A 272 -4.73 18.92 2.51
N PRO A 273 -5.36 17.73 2.49
CA PRO A 273 -5.05 16.66 3.44
C PRO A 273 -3.56 16.29 3.52
N THR A 274 -2.82 16.28 2.41
CA THR A 274 -1.39 15.95 2.42
C THR A 274 -0.53 16.95 3.20
N GLY A 275 -0.80 18.26 3.10
CA GLY A 275 -0.05 19.27 3.83
C GLY A 275 -0.49 19.41 5.29
N VAL A 276 -1.77 19.17 5.58
CA VAL A 276 -2.29 19.10 6.97
C VAL A 276 -1.73 17.87 7.70
N GLU A 277 -1.79 16.69 7.09
CA GLU A 277 -1.20 15.46 7.64
C GLU A 277 0.31 15.63 7.89
N PHE A 278 1.03 16.26 6.96
CA PHE A 278 2.47 16.47 7.08
C PHE A 278 2.84 17.54 8.13
N ALA A 279 2.10 18.65 8.22
CA ALA A 279 2.33 19.66 9.25
C ALA A 279 2.12 19.10 10.67
N GLY A 280 1.11 18.24 10.87
CA GLY A 280 0.90 17.51 12.12
C GLY A 280 2.05 16.53 12.44
N GLU A 281 2.37 15.60 11.54
CA GLU A 281 3.48 14.64 11.74
C GLU A 281 4.85 15.32 11.97
N LEU A 282 5.07 16.50 11.37
CA LEU A 282 6.28 17.31 11.57
C LEU A 282 6.34 17.95 12.96
N GLN A 283 5.21 18.46 13.47
CA GLN A 283 5.11 18.99 14.83
C GLN A 283 5.27 17.86 15.86
N ASP A 284 4.66 16.70 15.62
CA ASP A 284 4.80 15.52 16.47
C ASP A 284 6.25 15.02 16.51
N PHE A 285 6.90 14.86 15.35
CA PHE A 285 8.31 14.45 15.25
C PHE A 285 9.24 15.40 16.01
N PHE A 286 8.94 16.70 15.98
CA PHE A 286 9.73 17.67 16.72
C PHE A 286 9.57 17.51 18.25
N GLU A 287 8.33 17.50 18.75
CA GLU A 287 8.04 17.48 20.19
C GLU A 287 8.37 16.11 20.83
N ASP A 288 8.12 15.01 20.13
CA ASP A 288 8.44 13.64 20.58
C ASP A 288 9.94 13.35 20.55
N ASP A 289 10.62 13.63 19.43
CA ASP A 289 11.95 13.09 19.14
C ASP A 289 13.04 14.18 19.17
N ILE A 290 12.95 15.19 18.29
CA ILE A 290 14.04 16.17 18.08
C ILE A 290 14.29 17.06 19.30
N LYS A 291 13.23 17.52 19.98
CA LYS A 291 13.28 18.40 21.15
C LYS A 291 14.17 17.87 22.29
N ARG A 292 14.32 16.54 22.40
CA ARG A 292 15.18 15.88 23.42
C ARG A 292 16.66 15.87 23.04
N LEU A 293 16.98 16.11 21.77
CA LEU A 293 18.33 16.08 21.21
C LEU A 293 18.97 17.47 21.15
N VAL A 294 18.16 18.52 20.94
CA VAL A 294 18.61 19.92 20.80
C VAL A 294 17.89 20.88 21.77
N PRO A 295 17.88 20.61 23.09
CA PRO A 295 17.06 21.34 24.06
C PRO A 295 17.32 22.85 24.10
N ASP A 296 18.57 23.28 23.86
CA ASP A 296 19.01 24.68 23.98
C ASP A 296 18.46 25.62 22.88
N ILE A 297 17.89 25.05 21.80
CA ILE A 297 17.28 25.78 20.67
C ILE A 297 15.84 25.33 20.41
N ALA A 298 15.28 24.44 21.25
CA ALA A 298 14.04 23.75 20.93
C ALA A 298 12.77 24.60 21.11
N ASP A 299 12.86 25.77 21.74
CA ASP A 299 11.79 26.75 21.87
C ASP A 299 11.57 27.59 20.60
N ARG A 300 12.55 27.59 19.69
CA ARG A 300 12.55 28.35 18.43
C ARG A 300 11.92 27.61 17.24
N PHE A 301 11.68 26.31 17.37
CA PHE A 301 11.08 25.53 16.28
C PHE A 301 9.66 25.97 15.97
N LYS A 302 9.36 26.10 14.68
CA LYS A 302 8.11 26.66 14.19
C LYS A 302 7.63 25.96 12.94
N VAL A 303 6.35 25.62 12.89
CA VAL A 303 5.67 25.17 11.67
C VAL A 303 4.70 26.26 11.20
N THR A 304 4.64 26.50 9.89
CA THR A 304 3.61 27.37 9.28
C THR A 304 3.01 26.75 8.02
N LEU A 305 1.69 26.56 8.03
CA LEU A 305 0.90 26.04 6.92
C LEU A 305 0.27 27.19 6.12
N ILE A 306 0.62 27.31 4.84
CA ILE A 306 0.10 28.34 3.92
C ILE A 306 -0.99 27.73 3.02
N GLU A 307 -2.16 28.36 2.97
CA GLU A 307 -3.27 27.98 2.09
C GLU A 307 -3.86 29.22 1.37
N ALA A 308 -4.10 29.10 0.07
CA ALA A 308 -4.64 30.18 -0.76
C ALA A 308 -6.16 30.33 -0.63
N LEU A 309 -6.86 29.26 -0.26
CA LEU A 309 -8.30 29.22 0.04
C LEU A 309 -8.62 29.77 1.45
N PRO A 310 -9.91 30.03 1.77
CA PRO A 310 -10.28 30.63 3.06
C PRO A 310 -9.98 29.79 4.32
N ASN A 311 -9.96 28.46 4.20
CA ASN A 311 -9.78 27.52 5.33
C ASN A 311 -8.99 26.29 4.86
N VAL A 312 -8.40 25.55 5.80
CA VAL A 312 -7.81 24.23 5.54
C VAL A 312 -8.88 23.15 5.32
N LEU A 313 -8.48 21.97 4.83
CA LEU A 313 -9.34 20.81 4.56
C LEU A 313 -10.68 21.15 3.84
N PRO A 314 -10.67 21.90 2.72
CA PRO A 314 -11.87 22.47 2.10
C PRO A 314 -12.89 21.46 1.55
N SER A 315 -12.59 20.16 1.59
CA SER A 315 -13.50 19.06 1.24
C SER A 315 -14.23 18.42 2.44
N PHE A 316 -13.98 18.89 3.66
CA PHE A 316 -14.58 18.38 4.89
C PHE A 316 -15.69 19.33 5.38
N SER A 317 -16.61 18.81 6.20
CA SER A 317 -17.63 19.64 6.87
C SER A 317 -17.00 20.74 7.74
N LYS A 318 -17.67 21.90 7.80
CA LYS A 318 -17.20 23.11 8.50
C LYS A 318 -16.76 22.84 9.95
N GLN A 319 -17.47 21.98 10.68
CA GLN A 319 -17.13 21.61 12.06
C GLN A 319 -15.76 20.94 12.17
N LEU A 320 -15.36 20.13 11.18
CA LEU A 320 -14.05 19.46 11.17
C LEU A 320 -12.93 20.41 10.76
N ILE A 321 -13.23 21.40 9.90
CA ILE A 321 -12.33 22.51 9.59
C ILE A 321 -12.05 23.33 10.86
N GLU A 322 -13.09 23.81 11.54
CA GLU A 322 -12.97 24.57 12.79
C GLU A 322 -12.25 23.75 13.90
N TYR A 323 -12.51 22.45 13.99
CA TYR A 323 -11.79 21.56 14.91
C TYR A 323 -10.30 21.40 14.56
N THR A 324 -9.96 21.33 13.27
CA THR A 324 -8.57 21.25 12.80
C THR A 324 -7.81 22.54 13.06
N GLU A 325 -8.42 23.69 12.76
CA GLU A 325 -7.80 25.02 12.96
C GLU A 325 -7.58 25.33 14.45
N ASN A 326 -8.53 24.94 15.32
CA ASN A 326 -8.32 25.03 16.78
C ASN A 326 -7.25 24.05 17.27
N THR A 327 -7.23 22.80 16.78
CA THR A 327 -6.17 21.82 17.14
C THR A 327 -4.79 22.35 16.75
N PHE A 328 -4.60 22.82 15.52
CA PHE A 328 -3.31 23.35 15.07
C PHE A 328 -2.83 24.53 15.94
N LYS A 329 -3.77 25.38 16.39
CA LYS A 329 -3.47 26.46 17.34
C LYS A 329 -3.09 25.97 18.74
N GLU A 330 -3.63 24.84 19.22
CA GLU A 330 -3.18 24.16 20.45
C GLU A 330 -1.75 23.62 20.28
N GLU A 331 -1.48 22.94 19.17
CA GLU A 331 -0.15 22.34 18.85
C GLU A 331 0.89 23.37 18.33
N LYS A 332 0.57 24.68 18.36
CA LYS A 332 1.42 25.82 17.92
C LYS A 332 1.79 25.86 16.42
N ILE A 333 1.00 25.23 15.56
CA ILE A 333 1.15 25.32 14.11
C ILE A 333 0.43 26.58 13.60
N ASP A 334 1.18 27.55 13.07
CA ASP A 334 0.59 28.76 12.47
C ASP A 334 -0.11 28.41 11.14
N ILE A 335 -1.36 28.84 10.96
CA ILE A 335 -2.08 28.71 9.68
C ILE A 335 -2.25 30.09 9.03
N LEU A 336 -1.78 30.23 7.79
CA LEU A 336 -1.97 31.40 6.94
C LEU A 336 -2.92 31.05 5.79
N THR A 337 -4.24 31.18 6.03
CA THR A 337 -5.25 31.03 4.97
C THR A 337 -5.36 32.29 4.11
N LYS A 338 -6.09 32.24 2.99
CA LYS A 338 -6.24 33.33 1.99
C LYS A 338 -4.89 33.89 1.49
N THR A 339 -3.84 33.10 1.57
CA THR A 339 -2.44 33.52 1.41
C THR A 339 -1.79 32.72 0.30
N MET A 340 -1.41 33.40 -0.78
CA MET A 340 -0.93 32.76 -2.00
C MET A 340 0.54 33.09 -2.23
N VAL A 341 1.40 32.07 -2.27
CA VAL A 341 2.83 32.19 -2.59
C VAL A 341 3.03 32.83 -3.97
N LYS A 342 4.10 33.63 -4.11
CA LYS A 342 4.47 34.41 -5.31
C LYS A 342 5.92 34.25 -5.75
N ASN A 343 6.84 34.01 -4.81
CA ASN A 343 8.24 33.74 -5.09
C ASN A 343 8.81 32.85 -3.97
N VAL A 344 9.84 32.05 -4.27
CA VAL A 344 10.54 31.21 -3.30
C VAL A 344 12.05 31.35 -3.53
N THR A 345 12.76 31.98 -2.60
CA THR A 345 14.24 32.03 -2.63
C THR A 345 14.81 30.78 -1.95
N ASP A 346 16.13 30.69 -1.82
CA ASP A 346 16.81 29.63 -1.07
C ASP A 346 16.51 29.65 0.44
N THR A 347 16.13 30.82 0.96
CA THR A 347 16.10 31.17 2.39
C THR A 347 14.77 31.79 2.85
N THR A 348 13.91 32.24 1.93
CA THR A 348 12.63 32.90 2.21
C THR A 348 11.53 32.52 1.21
N VAL A 349 10.28 32.55 1.66
CA VAL A 349 9.10 32.49 0.79
C VAL A 349 8.31 33.79 0.86
N GLU A 350 7.95 34.31 -0.32
CA GLU A 350 7.10 35.48 -0.47
C GLU A 350 5.67 35.05 -0.80
N ALA A 351 4.70 35.56 -0.05
CA ALA A 351 3.28 35.31 -0.27
C ALA A 351 2.47 36.59 -0.16
N VAL A 352 1.27 36.59 -0.75
CA VAL A 352 0.29 37.67 -0.62
C VAL A 352 -0.94 37.14 0.10
N GLY A 353 -1.15 37.61 1.33
CA GLY A 353 -2.35 37.39 2.13
C GLY A 353 -3.47 38.36 1.75
N THR A 354 -4.71 37.92 1.87
CA THR A 354 -5.92 38.74 1.66
C THR A 354 -6.64 38.97 2.99
N ASN A 355 -6.64 40.22 3.45
CA ASN A 355 -7.26 40.65 4.70
C ASN A 355 -8.81 40.59 4.61
N PRO A 356 -9.54 40.66 5.75
CA PRO A 356 -11.00 40.62 5.77
C PRO A 356 -11.70 41.76 5.01
N ASP A 357 -11.03 42.90 4.83
CA ASP A 357 -11.47 44.06 4.04
C ASP A 357 -11.16 43.93 2.53
N GLY A 358 -10.53 42.83 2.11
CA GLY A 358 -10.08 42.61 0.74
C GLY A 358 -8.73 43.24 0.39
N SER A 359 -8.09 43.97 1.32
CA SER A 359 -6.75 44.52 1.11
C SER A 359 -5.70 43.41 1.04
N LYS A 360 -4.64 43.64 0.28
CA LYS A 360 -3.56 42.66 0.05
C LYS A 360 -2.33 43.03 0.88
N LYS A 361 -1.81 42.06 1.63
CA LYS A 361 -0.59 42.18 2.44
C LYS A 361 0.48 41.26 1.87
N THR A 362 1.63 41.82 1.49
CA THR A 362 2.83 41.01 1.23
C THR A 362 3.38 40.48 2.56
N ILE A 363 3.74 39.20 2.57
CA ILE A 363 4.30 38.48 3.71
C ILE A 363 5.57 37.80 3.21
N VAL A 364 6.70 38.03 3.88
CA VAL A 364 7.97 37.35 3.62
C VAL A 364 8.28 36.51 4.84
N ILE A 365 8.55 35.22 4.63
CA ILE A 365 8.74 34.23 5.69
C ILE A 365 10.11 33.57 5.48
N PRO A 366 11.12 33.82 6.34
CA PRO A 366 12.35 33.05 6.35
C PRO A 366 12.07 31.58 6.68
N TYR A 367 12.82 30.64 6.09
CA TYR A 367 12.63 29.21 6.36
C TYR A 367 13.93 28.40 6.26
N GLY A 368 13.98 27.24 6.91
CA GLY A 368 14.97 26.18 6.71
C GLY A 368 14.48 25.11 5.73
N LEU A 369 13.24 24.63 5.92
CA LEU A 369 12.52 23.77 4.99
C LEU A 369 11.27 24.45 4.43
N LEU A 370 11.01 24.27 3.13
CA LEU A 370 9.69 24.50 2.54
C LEU A 370 9.20 23.25 1.82
N VAL A 371 8.03 22.75 2.19
CA VAL A 371 7.38 21.57 1.59
C VAL A 371 6.20 21.99 0.73
N TRP A 372 6.23 21.65 -0.56
CA TRP A 372 5.20 21.95 -1.53
C TRP A 372 4.22 20.78 -1.70
N ALA A 373 3.12 20.83 -0.94
CA ALA A 373 2.11 19.78 -0.83
C ALA A 373 0.83 20.05 -1.65
N THR A 374 0.87 21.02 -2.59
CA THR A 374 -0.28 21.46 -3.38
C THR A 374 -0.09 21.32 -4.90
N GLY A 375 -1.20 21.18 -5.62
CA GLY A 375 -1.26 21.21 -7.08
C GLY A 375 -0.85 19.92 -7.80
N ASN A 376 -1.74 19.40 -8.65
CA ASN A 376 -1.46 18.35 -9.63
C ASN A 376 -1.38 18.97 -11.04
N ALA A 377 -0.42 18.52 -11.85
CA ALA A 377 -0.24 18.88 -13.26
C ALA A 377 -0.20 17.64 -14.17
N VAL A 378 -0.49 17.84 -15.45
CA VAL A 378 -0.54 16.79 -16.48
C VAL A 378 0.88 16.45 -16.94
N ARG A 379 1.32 15.18 -16.84
CA ARG A 379 2.68 14.75 -17.23
C ARG A 379 2.99 15.01 -18.72
N PRO A 380 4.27 15.22 -19.13
CA PRO A 380 4.68 15.47 -20.52
C PRO A 380 4.12 14.47 -21.55
N ILE A 381 4.26 13.17 -21.30
CA ILE A 381 3.70 12.10 -22.16
C ILE A 381 2.19 12.24 -22.41
N ILE A 382 1.44 12.78 -21.43
CA ILE A 382 0.00 13.00 -21.56
C ILE A 382 -0.31 14.30 -22.31
N LYS A 383 0.50 15.36 -22.11
CA LYS A 383 0.45 16.58 -22.93
C LYS A 383 0.71 16.27 -24.41
N GLU A 384 1.63 15.34 -24.70
CA GLU A 384 1.94 14.85 -26.04
C GLU A 384 0.81 13.99 -26.62
N LEU A 385 0.29 12.99 -25.87
CA LEU A 385 -0.82 12.17 -26.38
C LEU A 385 -2.08 13.00 -26.66
N ILE A 386 -2.32 14.05 -25.87
CA ILE A 386 -3.41 15.02 -26.09
C ILE A 386 -3.25 15.75 -27.44
N SER A 387 -2.04 16.07 -27.90
CA SER A 387 -1.85 16.72 -29.20
C SER A 387 -1.97 15.76 -30.39
N LYS A 388 -1.76 14.45 -30.18
CA LYS A 388 -1.92 13.41 -31.20
C LYS A 388 -3.37 12.97 -31.45
N ILE A 389 -4.29 13.15 -30.50
CA ILE A 389 -5.68 12.69 -30.62
C ILE A 389 -6.61 13.90 -30.84
N PRO A 390 -7.23 14.10 -32.03
CA PRO A 390 -8.05 15.28 -32.32
C PRO A 390 -9.24 15.50 -31.37
N ALA A 391 -9.82 14.43 -30.83
CA ALA A 391 -10.89 14.49 -29.83
C ALA A 391 -10.43 15.02 -28.46
N GLN A 392 -9.12 15.05 -28.20
CA GLN A 392 -8.51 15.54 -26.95
C GLN A 392 -8.08 17.02 -27.04
N LYS A 393 -8.27 17.71 -28.17
CA LYS A 393 -7.76 19.08 -28.41
C LYS A 393 -8.12 20.11 -27.32
N ASP A 394 -9.25 19.93 -26.63
CA ASP A 394 -9.76 20.82 -25.58
C ASP A 394 -9.46 20.31 -24.15
N SER A 395 -8.84 19.13 -24.03
CA SER A 395 -8.37 18.57 -22.77
C SER A 395 -7.23 19.39 -22.18
N ARG A 396 -7.39 19.83 -20.93
CA ARG A 396 -6.39 20.65 -20.20
C ARG A 396 -5.97 20.07 -18.84
N ARG A 397 -6.73 19.12 -18.30
CA ARG A 397 -6.54 18.57 -16.94
C ARG A 397 -6.10 17.09 -16.90
N GLY A 398 -5.98 16.45 -18.06
CA GLY A 398 -5.76 15.01 -18.24
C GLY A 398 -6.51 14.53 -19.49
N LEU A 399 -6.48 13.23 -19.77
CA LEU A 399 -7.22 12.63 -20.88
C LEU A 399 -8.72 12.62 -20.59
N ALA A 400 -9.53 13.20 -21.49
CA ALA A 400 -10.98 13.07 -21.43
C ALA A 400 -11.37 11.61 -21.75
N VAL A 401 -12.11 10.98 -20.85
CA VAL A 401 -12.58 9.60 -21.00
C VAL A 401 -14.10 9.54 -21.13
N ASN A 402 -14.64 8.41 -21.60
CA ASN A 402 -16.08 8.12 -21.51
C ASN A 402 -16.43 7.41 -20.18
N GLU A 403 -17.70 7.06 -20.02
CA GLU A 403 -18.22 6.36 -18.84
C GLU A 403 -17.70 4.92 -18.65
N TYR A 404 -16.98 4.37 -19.64
CA TYR A 404 -16.26 3.09 -19.57
C TYR A 404 -14.73 3.28 -19.47
N LEU A 405 -14.28 4.49 -19.14
CA LEU A 405 -12.89 4.91 -18.97
C LEU A 405 -12.02 4.83 -20.24
N VAL A 406 -12.64 4.67 -21.42
CA VAL A 406 -11.97 4.74 -22.74
C VAL A 406 -11.61 6.19 -23.06
N VAL A 407 -10.39 6.44 -23.52
CA VAL A 407 -9.94 7.77 -23.96
C VAL A 407 -10.75 8.20 -25.19
N GLN A 408 -11.42 9.34 -25.10
CA GLN A 408 -12.27 9.85 -26.18
C GLN A 408 -11.45 10.03 -27.46
N GLY A 409 -11.97 9.52 -28.59
CA GLY A 409 -11.27 9.43 -29.87
C GLY A 409 -10.59 8.08 -30.14
N THR A 410 -10.53 7.16 -29.18
CA THR A 410 -9.89 5.84 -29.31
C THR A 410 -10.89 4.69 -29.09
N ARG A 411 -10.45 3.43 -29.22
CA ARG A 411 -11.27 2.23 -28.91
C ARG A 411 -10.60 1.24 -27.95
N ASP A 412 -9.33 1.46 -27.71
CA ASP A 412 -8.33 0.50 -27.24
C ASP A 412 -7.31 1.15 -26.29
N ILE A 413 -7.50 2.43 -25.96
CA ILE A 413 -6.75 3.16 -24.95
C ILE A 413 -7.71 3.57 -23.83
N TRP A 414 -7.39 3.19 -22.60
CA TRP A 414 -8.08 3.57 -21.37
C TRP A 414 -7.19 4.45 -20.51
N ALA A 415 -7.77 5.31 -19.68
CA ALA A 415 -7.02 6.12 -18.71
C ALA A 415 -7.69 6.12 -17.33
N ILE A 416 -6.89 6.05 -16.27
CA ILE A 416 -7.36 5.93 -14.87
C ILE A 416 -6.50 6.76 -13.89
N GLY A 417 -7.10 7.18 -12.78
CA GLY A 417 -6.50 8.03 -11.76
C GLY A 417 -6.19 9.45 -12.24
N ASP A 418 -5.29 10.16 -11.56
CA ASP A 418 -4.97 11.59 -11.74
C ASP A 418 -4.60 12.03 -13.19
N CYS A 419 -4.40 11.10 -14.13
CA CYS A 419 -4.15 11.41 -15.54
C CYS A 419 -5.40 11.41 -16.44
N ALA A 420 -6.55 10.97 -15.92
CA ALA A 420 -7.84 10.92 -16.60
C ALA A 420 -8.80 12.01 -16.08
N VAL A 421 -9.78 12.39 -16.90
CA VAL A 421 -10.83 13.35 -16.57
C VAL A 421 -12.18 12.65 -16.65
N ALA A 422 -12.48 11.81 -15.65
CA ALA A 422 -13.72 11.06 -15.50
C ALA A 422 -14.85 11.84 -14.76
N GLY A 423 -14.64 13.13 -14.47
CA GLY A 423 -15.58 13.97 -13.71
C GLY A 423 -15.44 13.90 -12.18
N TYR A 424 -14.54 13.06 -11.66
CA TYR A 424 -14.31 12.86 -10.23
C TYR A 424 -13.01 13.53 -9.72
N ALA A 425 -12.84 13.60 -8.39
CA ALA A 425 -11.67 14.20 -7.77
C ALA A 425 -10.42 13.27 -7.85
N PRO A 426 -9.22 13.80 -8.14
CA PRO A 426 -7.99 13.01 -8.25
C PRO A 426 -7.58 12.47 -6.87
N THR A 427 -7.98 11.23 -6.59
CA THR A 427 -7.80 10.57 -5.29
C THR A 427 -7.49 9.09 -5.45
N ALA A 428 -6.78 8.53 -4.48
CA ALA A 428 -6.51 7.09 -4.39
C ALA A 428 -7.80 6.23 -4.37
N GLN A 429 -8.89 6.77 -3.81
CA GLN A 429 -10.18 6.09 -3.72
C GLN A 429 -10.88 6.02 -5.09
N VAL A 430 -10.89 7.11 -5.86
CA VAL A 430 -11.39 7.15 -7.25
C VAL A 430 -10.55 6.23 -8.13
N ALA A 431 -9.23 6.42 -8.18
CA ALA A 431 -8.31 5.60 -8.98
C ALA A 431 -8.43 4.11 -8.63
N GLY A 432 -8.54 3.79 -7.34
CA GLY A 432 -8.77 2.43 -6.85
C GLY A 432 -10.08 1.83 -7.33
N GLN A 433 -11.18 2.59 -7.37
CA GLN A 433 -12.46 2.12 -7.90
C GLN A 433 -12.44 1.98 -9.43
N GLU A 434 -11.80 2.91 -10.16
CA GLU A 434 -11.62 2.88 -11.61
C GLU A 434 -10.84 1.64 -12.07
N GLY A 435 -9.67 1.37 -11.49
CA GLY A 435 -8.91 0.14 -11.80
C GLY A 435 -9.68 -1.13 -11.45
N SER A 436 -10.41 -1.11 -10.32
CA SER A 436 -11.30 -2.21 -9.91
C SER A 436 -12.54 -2.37 -10.80
N PHE A 437 -12.94 -1.35 -11.56
CA PHE A 437 -13.99 -1.44 -12.59
C PHE A 437 -13.40 -2.00 -13.88
N LEU A 438 -12.29 -1.43 -14.33
CA LEU A 438 -11.61 -1.81 -15.58
C LEU A 438 -11.17 -3.28 -15.59
N ALA A 439 -10.72 -3.81 -14.45
CA ALA A 439 -10.46 -5.25 -14.29
C ALA A 439 -11.69 -6.13 -14.57
N ARG A 440 -12.87 -5.73 -14.06
CA ARG A 440 -14.12 -6.48 -14.28
C ARG A 440 -14.61 -6.33 -15.73
N LEU A 441 -14.42 -5.15 -16.34
CA LEU A 441 -14.68 -4.93 -17.75
C LEU A 441 -13.82 -5.85 -18.63
N PHE A 442 -12.50 -5.92 -18.39
CA PHE A 442 -11.59 -6.76 -19.17
C PHE A 442 -11.86 -8.26 -18.98
N ASN A 443 -12.05 -8.74 -17.75
CA ASN A 443 -12.43 -10.14 -17.52
C ASN A 443 -13.76 -10.51 -18.21
N ASN A 444 -14.72 -9.57 -18.27
CA ASN A 444 -15.96 -9.75 -19.02
C ASN A 444 -15.74 -9.73 -20.55
N MET A 445 -14.81 -8.90 -21.06
CA MET A 445 -14.45 -8.86 -22.49
C MET A 445 -13.82 -10.17 -22.94
N ALA A 446 -12.79 -10.66 -22.23
CA ALA A 446 -12.16 -11.95 -22.52
C ALA A 446 -13.19 -13.10 -22.55
N LYS A 447 -14.06 -13.18 -21.54
CA LYS A 447 -15.13 -14.18 -21.48
C LYS A 447 -16.21 -14.01 -22.58
N THR A 448 -16.44 -12.78 -23.03
CA THR A 448 -17.34 -12.52 -24.17
C THR A 448 -16.74 -13.09 -25.46
N GLU A 449 -15.45 -12.86 -25.70
CA GLU A 449 -14.74 -13.36 -26.88
C GLU A 449 -14.61 -14.89 -26.88
N GLU A 450 -14.34 -15.48 -25.70
CA GLU A 450 -14.35 -16.95 -25.49
C GLU A 450 -15.71 -17.57 -25.89
N LEU A 451 -16.82 -17.00 -25.38
CA LEU A 451 -18.17 -17.48 -25.66
C LEU A 451 -18.60 -17.24 -27.10
N GLU A 452 -18.23 -16.11 -27.72
CA GLU A 452 -18.50 -15.85 -29.14
C GLU A 452 -17.71 -16.80 -30.06
N SER A 453 -16.47 -17.14 -29.69
CA SER A 453 -15.68 -18.16 -30.40
C SER A 453 -16.36 -19.53 -30.31
N LYS A 454 -16.77 -19.95 -29.10
CA LYS A 454 -17.50 -21.22 -28.88
C LYS A 454 -18.82 -21.28 -29.64
N VAL A 455 -19.62 -20.22 -29.65
CA VAL A 455 -20.87 -20.15 -30.45
C VAL A 455 -20.56 -20.28 -31.94
N ARG A 456 -19.50 -19.63 -32.44
CA ARG A 456 -19.09 -19.71 -33.85
C ARG A 456 -18.63 -21.12 -34.24
N GLU A 457 -17.85 -21.78 -33.38
CA GLU A 457 -17.37 -23.16 -33.59
C GLU A 457 -18.53 -24.18 -33.55
N LEU A 458 -19.41 -24.10 -32.54
CA LEU A 458 -20.57 -24.99 -32.44
C LEU A 458 -21.51 -24.81 -33.65
N SER A 459 -21.73 -23.57 -34.07
CA SER A 459 -22.57 -23.25 -35.26
C SER A 459 -21.95 -23.76 -36.56
N SER A 460 -20.61 -23.71 -36.72
CA SER A 460 -19.96 -24.25 -37.91
C SER A 460 -20.00 -25.78 -37.94
N ASN A 461 -19.77 -26.44 -36.81
CA ASN A 461 -19.88 -27.90 -36.67
C ASN A 461 -21.31 -28.41 -36.95
N LEU A 462 -22.34 -27.64 -36.57
CA LEU A 462 -23.76 -27.98 -36.81
C LEU A 462 -24.07 -28.22 -38.30
N ASN A 463 -23.38 -27.49 -39.19
CA ASN A 463 -23.57 -27.54 -40.64
C ASN A 463 -22.76 -28.65 -41.33
N VAL A 464 -21.88 -29.35 -40.60
CA VAL A 464 -20.89 -30.28 -41.18
C VAL A 464 -21.09 -31.73 -40.73
N LYS A 465 -21.63 -31.99 -39.53
CA LYS A 465 -21.73 -33.34 -38.97
C LYS A 465 -23.18 -33.71 -38.57
N PRO A 466 -23.90 -34.51 -39.39
CA PRO A 466 -25.21 -35.02 -39.00
C PRO A 466 -25.03 -36.07 -37.88
N GLY A 467 -25.38 -35.71 -36.64
CA GLY A 467 -25.29 -36.64 -35.51
C GLY A 467 -25.56 -36.06 -34.12
N ASN A 468 -25.16 -34.82 -33.82
CA ASN A 468 -25.28 -34.26 -32.46
C ASN A 468 -25.89 -32.83 -32.38
N SER A 469 -26.67 -32.43 -33.39
CA SER A 469 -27.20 -31.07 -33.52
C SER A 469 -28.07 -30.60 -32.34
N ALA A 470 -28.78 -31.53 -31.68
CA ALA A 470 -29.65 -31.22 -30.54
C ALA A 470 -28.87 -30.98 -29.22
N GLU A 471 -27.59 -31.35 -29.14
CA GLU A 471 -26.72 -31.01 -28.01
C GLU A 471 -26.06 -29.65 -28.24
N ALA A 472 -25.37 -29.50 -29.37
CA ALA A 472 -24.74 -28.23 -29.76
C ALA A 472 -25.75 -27.06 -29.78
N ALA A 473 -27.01 -27.26 -30.19
CA ALA A 473 -28.04 -26.23 -30.10
C ALA A 473 -28.37 -25.79 -28.65
N ARG A 474 -28.38 -26.72 -27.69
CA ARG A 474 -28.57 -26.42 -26.26
C ARG A 474 -27.37 -25.68 -25.68
N GLU A 475 -26.16 -26.03 -26.12
CA GLU A 475 -24.92 -25.34 -25.73
C GLU A 475 -24.84 -23.92 -26.31
N ILE A 476 -25.22 -23.72 -27.58
CA ILE A 476 -25.36 -22.38 -28.19
C ILE A 476 -26.37 -21.53 -27.40
N GLU A 477 -27.56 -22.06 -27.09
CA GLU A 477 -28.56 -21.35 -26.29
C GLU A 477 -28.06 -21.04 -24.87
N ALA A 478 -27.26 -21.91 -24.26
CA ALA A 478 -26.60 -21.65 -22.98
C ALA A 478 -25.54 -20.53 -23.09
N CYS A 479 -24.71 -20.55 -24.13
CA CYS A 479 -23.68 -19.54 -24.37
C CYS A 479 -24.31 -18.16 -24.69
N GLU A 480 -25.35 -18.10 -25.52
CA GLU A 480 -26.11 -16.88 -25.77
C GLU A 480 -26.73 -16.29 -24.50
N ARG A 481 -27.32 -17.13 -23.65
CA ARG A 481 -27.89 -16.68 -22.36
C ARG A 481 -26.82 -16.17 -21.39
N GLN A 482 -25.57 -16.63 -21.51
CA GLN A 482 -24.43 -16.04 -20.79
C GLN A 482 -23.99 -14.71 -21.44
N LEU A 483 -23.81 -14.67 -22.77
CA LEU A 483 -23.43 -13.46 -23.51
C LEU A 483 -24.39 -12.28 -23.23
N ARG A 484 -25.70 -12.52 -23.25
CA ARG A 484 -26.72 -11.50 -22.94
C ARG A 484 -26.60 -10.93 -21.51
N ARG A 485 -26.04 -11.68 -20.56
CA ARG A 485 -25.79 -11.24 -19.17
C ARG A 485 -24.43 -10.55 -19.00
N ILE A 486 -23.41 -10.98 -19.75
CA ILE A 486 -22.05 -10.45 -19.65
C ILE A 486 -21.94 -9.11 -20.39
N LYS A 487 -22.71 -8.92 -21.47
CA LYS A 487 -22.78 -7.66 -22.23
C LYS A 487 -23.60 -6.54 -21.55
N ASP A 488 -24.36 -6.84 -20.49
CA ASP A 488 -24.99 -5.82 -19.63
C ASP A 488 -23.96 -5.22 -18.64
N VAL A 489 -22.91 -4.62 -19.20
CA VAL A 489 -21.89 -3.91 -18.41
C VAL A 489 -22.39 -2.49 -18.16
N LYS A 490 -22.69 -2.19 -16.90
CA LYS A 490 -23.11 -0.84 -16.49
C LYS A 490 -21.92 0.14 -16.56
N PRO A 491 -22.17 1.43 -16.84
CA PRO A 491 -21.18 2.49 -16.73
C PRO A 491 -20.43 2.53 -15.39
N PHE A 492 -19.22 3.12 -15.40
CA PHE A 492 -18.50 3.41 -14.16
C PHE A 492 -19.26 4.46 -13.34
N HIS A 493 -19.40 4.19 -12.04
CA HIS A 493 -19.96 5.12 -11.08
C HIS A 493 -19.12 5.08 -9.80
N TYR A 494 -18.54 6.22 -9.44
CA TYR A 494 -17.76 6.36 -8.22
C TYR A 494 -18.68 6.43 -6.99
N THR A 495 -18.42 5.58 -5.98
CA THR A 495 -19.06 5.67 -4.66
C THR A 495 -18.10 6.34 -3.68
N HIS A 496 -18.43 7.54 -3.22
CA HIS A 496 -17.66 8.20 -2.16
C HIS A 496 -17.79 7.42 -0.84
N GLN A 497 -16.66 7.07 -0.22
CA GLN A 497 -16.61 6.29 1.03
C GLN A 497 -16.24 7.14 2.25
N GLY A 498 -16.25 8.47 2.10
CA GLY A 498 -15.77 9.42 3.08
C GLY A 498 -14.33 9.91 2.84
N SER A 499 -13.95 10.90 3.65
CA SER A 499 -12.64 11.56 3.69
C SER A 499 -12.01 11.44 5.08
N LEU A 500 -10.68 11.32 5.12
CA LEU A 500 -9.88 11.10 6.33
C LEU A 500 -8.62 11.99 6.30
N ALA A 501 -8.25 12.60 7.42
CA ALA A 501 -6.97 13.29 7.59
C ALA A 501 -6.46 13.15 9.04
N TYR A 502 -5.17 12.92 9.20
CA TYR A 502 -4.46 13.09 10.48
C TYR A 502 -4.17 14.58 10.73
N ILE A 503 -4.17 15.02 11.99
CA ILE A 503 -4.04 16.45 12.36
C ILE A 503 -3.05 16.71 13.52
N GLY A 504 -2.11 15.80 13.79
CA GLY A 504 -1.13 15.90 14.89
C GLY A 504 -1.64 15.31 16.23
N SER A 505 -0.73 15.16 17.20
CA SER A 505 -0.97 14.79 18.61
C SER A 505 -1.96 13.64 18.85
N GLU A 506 -1.84 12.54 18.07
CA GLU A 506 -2.75 11.38 18.07
C GLU A 506 -4.25 11.77 17.89
N LYS A 507 -4.53 12.86 17.15
CA LYS A 507 -5.86 13.34 16.73
C LYS A 507 -6.04 13.16 15.21
N ALA A 508 -7.26 12.84 14.76
CA ALA A 508 -7.61 12.81 13.34
C ALA A 508 -9.04 13.33 13.10
N VAL A 509 -9.38 13.66 11.85
CA VAL A 509 -10.75 13.98 11.41
C VAL A 509 -11.25 12.99 10.35
N ALA A 510 -12.54 12.71 10.40
CA ALA A 510 -13.24 11.81 9.50
C ALA A 510 -14.60 12.38 9.13
N ASP A 511 -14.92 12.40 7.83
CA ASP A 511 -16.22 12.76 7.29
C ASP A 511 -16.69 11.56 6.44
N VAL A 512 -17.57 10.72 6.99
CA VAL A 512 -17.88 9.39 6.44
C VAL A 512 -19.36 9.24 6.13
N SER A 513 -19.69 9.00 4.86
CA SER A 513 -21.06 8.66 4.45
C SER A 513 -21.46 7.29 5.00
N TRP A 514 -22.50 7.26 5.82
CA TRP A 514 -23.00 6.06 6.51
C TRP A 514 -24.52 6.00 6.40
N TRP A 515 -25.02 4.96 5.72
CA TRP A 515 -26.44 4.83 5.33
C TRP A 515 -26.94 6.06 4.55
N ASN A 516 -27.75 6.91 5.19
CA ASN A 516 -28.44 8.03 4.54
C ASN A 516 -27.91 9.42 4.96
N GLY A 517 -26.74 9.49 5.61
CA GLY A 517 -26.14 10.75 6.05
C GLY A 517 -24.62 10.68 6.19
N ASN A 518 -23.97 11.81 6.45
CA ASN A 518 -22.54 11.89 6.75
C ASN A 518 -22.32 11.95 8.27
N ILE A 519 -21.37 11.17 8.76
CA ILE A 519 -20.86 11.22 10.13
C ILE A 519 -19.55 12.00 10.12
N ALA A 520 -19.60 13.23 10.64
CA ALA A 520 -18.43 14.02 10.96
C ALA A 520 -17.91 13.65 12.36
N SER A 521 -16.62 13.36 12.50
CA SER A 521 -15.99 13.02 13.79
C SER A 521 -14.54 13.48 13.87
N GLY A 522 -14.06 13.77 15.08
CA GLY A 522 -12.72 14.30 15.34
C GLY A 522 -12.13 13.84 16.67
N GLY A 523 -10.80 13.76 16.76
CA GLY A 523 -10.05 13.42 17.97
C GLY A 523 -9.45 12.01 17.99
N SER A 524 -9.07 11.52 19.18
CA SER A 524 -8.20 10.33 19.29
C SER A 524 -8.91 9.00 19.04
N LEU A 525 -10.23 8.89 19.25
CA LEU A 525 -10.99 7.73 18.77
C LEU A 525 -11.05 7.70 17.24
N THR A 526 -11.17 8.88 16.61
CA THR A 526 -11.11 9.04 15.15
C THR A 526 -9.71 8.73 14.60
N PHE A 527 -8.64 8.99 15.35
CA PHE A 527 -7.28 8.55 15.01
C PHE A 527 -7.14 7.02 15.02
N LEU A 528 -7.72 6.33 16.00
CA LEU A 528 -7.75 4.86 15.99
C LEU A 528 -8.55 4.31 14.78
N PHE A 529 -9.65 4.97 14.41
CA PHE A 529 -10.39 4.65 13.18
C PHE A 529 -9.57 4.92 11.91
N TRP A 530 -8.90 6.08 11.81
CA TRP A 530 -7.97 6.44 10.72
C TRP A 530 -6.87 5.39 10.56
N ARG A 531 -6.22 4.97 11.65
CA ARG A 531 -5.19 3.91 11.65
C ARG A 531 -5.75 2.58 11.11
N SER A 532 -6.93 2.18 11.57
CA SER A 532 -7.61 0.96 11.12
C SER A 532 -7.97 1.00 9.63
N ALA A 533 -8.54 2.12 9.18
CA ALA A 533 -8.90 2.35 7.78
C ALA A 533 -7.68 2.30 6.86
N TYR A 534 -6.61 3.02 7.19
CA TYR A 534 -5.38 3.02 6.39
C TYR A 534 -4.71 1.64 6.33
N LEU A 535 -4.66 0.87 7.43
CA LEU A 535 -4.20 -0.52 7.42
C LEU A 535 -5.06 -1.41 6.52
N SER A 536 -6.39 -1.23 6.51
CA SER A 536 -7.27 -1.98 5.62
C SER A 536 -6.96 -1.71 4.13
N MET A 537 -6.60 -0.47 3.79
CA MET A 537 -6.30 -0.03 2.42
C MET A 537 -4.93 -0.49 1.89
N CYS A 538 -3.99 -0.89 2.75
CA CYS A 538 -2.69 -1.42 2.31
C CYS A 538 -2.84 -2.66 1.41
N PHE A 539 -2.19 -2.68 0.24
CA PHE A 539 -2.41 -3.70 -0.77
C PHE A 539 -1.94 -5.14 -0.42
N SER A 540 -0.99 -5.33 0.50
CA SER A 540 -0.45 -6.65 0.87
C SER A 540 -0.46 -6.88 2.38
N THR A 541 -0.57 -8.15 2.79
CA THR A 541 -0.50 -8.55 4.21
C THR A 541 0.88 -8.25 4.80
N ARG A 542 1.95 -8.44 4.01
CA ARG A 542 3.31 -8.01 4.35
C ARG A 542 3.37 -6.54 4.75
N ASN A 543 2.82 -5.63 3.92
CA ASN A 543 2.92 -4.20 4.19
C ASN A 543 2.10 -3.79 5.41
N ARG A 544 0.93 -4.40 5.63
CA ARG A 544 0.12 -4.17 6.86
C ARG A 544 0.92 -4.46 8.12
N LEU A 545 1.60 -5.61 8.17
CA LEU A 545 2.43 -5.96 9.32
C LEU A 545 3.64 -5.05 9.48
N LEU A 546 4.28 -4.65 8.37
CA LEU A 546 5.41 -3.73 8.43
C LEU A 546 4.99 -2.38 9.02
N VAL A 547 3.85 -1.83 8.62
CA VAL A 547 3.30 -0.59 9.22
C VAL A 547 2.92 -0.78 10.70
N ILE A 548 2.29 -1.91 11.08
CA ILE A 548 1.98 -2.21 12.49
C ILE A 548 3.26 -2.32 13.33
N ILE A 549 4.28 -3.01 12.82
CA ILE A 549 5.57 -3.18 13.52
C ILE A 549 6.30 -1.85 13.63
N ASP A 550 6.27 -1.01 12.59
CA ASP A 550 6.90 0.31 12.61
C ASP A 550 6.20 1.26 13.60
N TRP A 551 4.87 1.27 13.63
CA TRP A 551 4.07 1.99 14.64
C TRP A 551 4.31 1.51 16.08
N LEU A 552 4.64 0.23 16.28
CA LEU A 552 5.04 -0.29 17.59
C LEU A 552 6.51 0.03 17.91
N LYS A 553 7.41 0.01 16.91
CA LYS A 553 8.82 0.45 17.04
C LYS A 553 8.86 1.90 17.48
N SER A 554 8.20 2.81 16.75
CA SER A 554 8.27 4.25 17.03
C SER A 554 7.72 4.60 18.40
N LYS A 555 6.58 4.01 18.81
CA LYS A 555 6.01 4.24 20.15
C LYS A 555 6.79 3.58 21.30
N ALA A 556 7.71 2.66 21.02
CA ALA A 556 8.56 2.00 22.02
C ALA A 556 10.01 2.55 22.08
N PHE A 557 10.54 3.10 20.99
CA PHE A 557 11.95 3.46 20.83
C PHE A 557 12.21 4.87 20.25
N GLY A 558 11.16 5.63 19.89
CA GLY A 558 11.26 6.88 19.13
C GLY A 558 11.30 6.67 17.61
N ARG A 559 11.11 7.76 16.85
CA ARG A 559 11.26 7.77 15.38
C ARG A 559 12.76 7.75 15.00
N ASP A 560 13.05 7.42 13.74
CA ASP A 560 14.44 7.24 13.27
C ASP A 560 15.08 8.56 12.84
N VAL A 561 15.77 9.22 13.78
CA VAL A 561 16.42 10.54 13.62
C VAL A 561 17.76 10.52 12.86
N SER A 562 18.18 9.39 12.28
CA SER A 562 19.37 9.39 11.42
C SER A 562 19.18 10.29 10.18
N ARG A 563 20.26 10.79 9.58
CA ARG A 563 20.20 11.74 8.45
C ARG A 563 20.06 11.07 7.07
N GLU A 564 20.45 9.80 6.99
CA GLU A 564 20.57 8.96 5.77
C GLU A 564 19.57 7.80 5.78
#